data_AF-A0A7K3S289-F1
#
_entry.id   AF-A0A7K3S289-F1
#
_cell.length_a   1.000
_cell.length_b   1.000
_cell.length_c   1.000
_cell.angle_alpha   90.00
_cell.angle_beta   90.00
_cell.angle_gamma   90.00
#
_symmetry.space_group_name_H-M   'P 1'
#
loop_
_entity.id
_entity.type
_entity.pdbx_description
1 polymer ?
#
loop_
_entity_poly.entity_id
_entity_poly.type
_entity_poly.pdbx_seq_one_letter_code
_entity_poly.pdbx_strand_id
1 'polypeptide(L)'
;MRRKAHDVMVNGTPMVAVTARDLDGLLATRRQLGSQNARMYRMKDVLAETAEFLETLADELDGTVPSGVAAPRDPRELAAEIRERVQGMRAVAGRPRDALRQDRTRQS
;
A
#
# COMPACT_ATOMS: atom_id res chain seq x y z
N MET A 1 -13.80 -4.97 -31.06
CA MET A 1 -14.86 -5.95 -30.75
C MET A 1 -14.50 -6.69 -29.46
N ARG A 2 -15.21 -6.46 -28.34
CA ARG A 2 -15.05 -7.27 -27.12
C ARG A 2 -15.70 -8.63 -27.37
N ARG A 3 -14.91 -9.70 -27.46
CA ARG A 3 -15.43 -11.07 -27.53
C ARG A 3 -15.95 -11.44 -26.14
N LYS A 4 -17.24 -11.77 -26.03
CA LYS A 4 -17.87 -12.19 -24.77
C LYS A 4 -17.29 -13.55 -24.38
N ALA A 5 -16.80 -13.66 -23.16
CA ALA A 5 -16.53 -14.94 -22.55
C ALA A 5 -17.87 -15.67 -22.39
N HIS A 6 -17.93 -16.93 -22.82
CA HIS A 6 -19.14 -17.75 -22.72
C HIS A 6 -19.01 -18.67 -21.50
N ASP A 7 -19.99 -18.60 -20.60
CA ASP A 7 -20.10 -19.55 -19.49
C ASP A 7 -20.58 -20.90 -20.05
N VAL A 8 -19.80 -21.94 -19.80
CA VAL A 8 -20.01 -23.34 -20.21
C VAL A 8 -20.07 -24.19 -18.94
N MET A 9 -21.13 -24.96 -18.76
CA MET A 9 -21.22 -25.89 -17.63
C MET A 9 -20.47 -27.18 -17.94
N VAL A 10 -19.52 -27.58 -17.08
CA VAL A 10 -18.81 -28.87 -17.17
C VAL A 10 -19.01 -29.62 -15.85
N ASN A 11 -19.64 -30.80 -15.90
CA ASN A 11 -19.97 -31.60 -14.71
C ASN A 11 -20.72 -30.81 -13.61
N GLY A 12 -21.65 -29.94 -13.99
CA GLY A 12 -22.39 -29.08 -13.05
C GLY A 12 -21.61 -27.90 -12.50
N THR A 13 -20.35 -27.71 -12.90
CA THR A 13 -19.52 -26.57 -12.50
C THR A 13 -19.47 -25.54 -13.63
N PRO A 14 -19.77 -24.25 -13.38
CA PRO A 14 -19.62 -23.20 -14.39
C PRO A 14 -18.14 -23.00 -14.72
N MET A 15 -17.79 -23.18 -15.98
CA MET A 15 -16.47 -22.91 -16.55
C MET A 15 -16.57 -21.79 -17.58
N VAL A 16 -15.53 -20.98 -17.72
CA VAL A 16 -15.48 -19.95 -18.75
C VAL A 16 -14.63 -20.47 -19.91
N ALA A 17 -15.24 -20.62 -21.09
CA ALA A 17 -14.48 -20.97 -22.29
C ALA A 17 -13.73 -19.73 -22.81
N VAL A 18 -12.40 -19.82 -22.85
CA VAL A 18 -11.51 -18.77 -23.35
C VAL A 18 -10.69 -19.29 -24.53
N THR A 19 -10.36 -18.42 -25.48
CA THR A 19 -9.46 -18.80 -26.58
C THR A 19 -8.03 -18.95 -26.05
N ALA A 20 -7.18 -19.72 -26.73
CA ALA A 20 -5.77 -19.87 -26.34
C ALA A 20 -5.05 -18.52 -26.21
N ARG A 21 -5.34 -17.58 -27.12
CA ARG A 21 -4.82 -16.21 -27.08
C ARG A 21 -5.29 -15.43 -25.84
N ASP A 22 -6.55 -15.58 -25.46
CA ASP A 22 -7.10 -14.91 -24.27
C ASP A 22 -6.50 -15.53 -23.00
N LEU A 23 -6.28 -16.85 -22.97
CA LEU A 23 -5.61 -17.53 -21.88
C LEU A 23 -4.16 -17.03 -21.69
N ASP A 24 -3.40 -16.92 -22.78
CA ASP A 24 -2.03 -16.37 -22.73
C ASP A 24 -2.01 -14.93 -22.21
N GLY A 25 -2.97 -14.12 -22.66
CA GLY A 25 -3.16 -12.75 -22.17
C GLY A 25 -3.49 -12.69 -20.67
N LEU A 26 -4.34 -13.59 -20.18
CA LEU A 26 -4.68 -13.71 -18.76
C LEU A 26 -3.47 -14.15 -17.93
N LEU A 27 -2.67 -15.10 -18.42
CA LEU A 27 -1.45 -15.56 -17.75
C LEU A 27 -0.37 -14.48 -17.71
N ALA A 28 -0.21 -13.70 -18.78
CA ALA A 28 0.68 -12.54 -18.81
C ALA A 28 0.22 -11.48 -17.78
N THR A 29 -1.08 -11.17 -17.76
CA THR A 29 -1.67 -10.22 -16.81
C THR A 29 -1.49 -10.70 -15.37
N ARG A 30 -1.71 -12.00 -15.09
CA ARG A 30 -1.47 -12.60 -13.77
C ARG A 30 -0.02 -12.42 -13.33
N ARG A 31 0.95 -12.68 -14.22
CA ARG A 31 2.38 -12.49 -13.93
C ARG A 31 2.69 -11.02 -13.63
N GLN A 32 2.16 -10.09 -14.41
CA GLN A 32 2.32 -8.66 -14.18
C GLN A 32 1.70 -8.20 -12.86
N LEU A 33 0.49 -8.66 -12.52
CA LEU A 33 -0.12 -8.36 -11.23
C LEU A 33 0.67 -8.97 -10.07
N GLY A 34 1.25 -10.15 -10.27
CA GLY A 34 2.18 -10.76 -9.32
C GLY A 34 3.41 -9.89 -9.04
N SER A 35 4.06 -9.39 -10.09
CA SER A 35 5.24 -8.52 -9.95
C SER A 35 4.90 -7.16 -9.34
N GLN A 36 3.74 -6.58 -9.69
CA GLN A 36 3.24 -5.35 -9.08
C GLN A 36 2.93 -5.54 -7.58
N ASN A 37 2.30 -6.65 -7.21
CA ASN A 37 2.08 -6.98 -5.80
C ASN A 37 3.39 -7.12 -5.03
N ALA A 38 4.38 -7.83 -5.59
CA ALA A 38 5.69 -7.97 -4.96
C ALA A 38 6.38 -6.60 -4.75
N ARG A 39 6.30 -5.70 -5.74
CA ARG A 39 6.82 -4.33 -5.62
C ARG A 39 6.09 -3.55 -4.53
N MET A 40 4.77 -3.69 -4.43
CA MET A 40 3.97 -3.01 -3.42
C MET A 40 4.34 -3.48 -1.99
N TYR A 41 4.61 -4.78 -1.79
CA TYR A 41 5.09 -5.27 -0.49
C TYR A 41 6.42 -4.63 -0.10
N ARG A 42 7.41 -4.62 -1.01
CA ARG A 42 8.68 -3.93 -0.74
C ARG A 42 8.50 -2.45 -0.42
N MET A 43 7.57 -1.78 -1.09
CA MET A 43 7.27 -0.37 -0.81
C MET A 43 6.69 -0.19 0.60
N LYS A 44 5.83 -1.12 1.05
CA LYS A 44 5.31 -1.11 2.42
C LYS A 44 6.42 -1.33 3.45
N ASP A 45 7.35 -2.23 3.18
CA ASP A 45 8.50 -2.49 4.05
C ASP A 45 9.37 -1.23 4.18
N VAL A 46 9.70 -0.58 3.05
CA VAL A 46 10.46 0.67 3.04
C VAL A 46 9.72 1.79 3.79
N LEU A 47 8.40 1.89 3.64
CA LEU A 47 7.60 2.88 4.39
C LEU A 47 7.62 2.58 5.90
N ALA A 48 7.63 1.31 6.31
CA ALA A 48 7.74 0.94 7.72
C ALA A 48 9.13 1.31 8.28
N GLU A 49 10.21 0.95 7.58
CA GLU A 49 11.59 1.30 7.96
C GLU A 49 11.79 2.83 8.03
N THR A 50 11.26 3.56 7.05
CA THR A 50 11.35 5.03 7.03
C THR A 50 10.56 5.64 8.20
N ALA A 51 9.42 5.05 8.56
CA ALA A 51 8.61 5.50 9.68
C ALA A 51 9.35 5.30 11.02
N GLU A 52 10.05 4.17 11.20
CA GLU A 52 10.88 3.90 12.39
C GLU A 52 12.06 4.89 12.50
N PHE A 53 12.73 5.16 11.38
CA PHE A 53 13.80 6.15 11.34
C PHE A 53 13.31 7.56 11.72
N LEU A 54 12.18 7.98 11.16
CA LEU A 54 11.58 9.28 11.44
C LEU A 54 11.09 9.41 12.89
N GLU A 55 10.59 8.32 13.49
CA GLU A 55 10.22 8.31 14.90
C GLU A 55 11.43 8.54 15.81
N THR A 56 12.56 7.89 15.49
CA THR A 56 13.84 8.10 16.20
C THR A 56 14.28 9.57 16.12
N LEU A 57 14.20 10.19 14.93
CA LEU A 57 14.52 11.61 14.75
C LEU A 57 13.57 12.54 15.54
N ALA A 58 12.28 12.21 15.61
CA ALA A 58 11.33 13.00 16.39
C ALA A 58 11.65 12.96 17.88
N ASP A 59 12.08 11.80 18.40
CA ASP A 59 12.46 11.65 19.80
C ASP A 59 13.76 12.39 20.14
N GLU A 60 14.73 12.41 19.22
CA GLU A 60 15.94 13.23 19.34
C GLU A 60 15.61 14.74 19.36
N LEU A 61 14.71 15.17 18.49
CA LEU A 61 14.24 16.57 18.42
C LEU A 61 13.49 17.02 19.68
N ASP A 62 12.70 16.13 20.29
CA ASP A 62 12.03 16.41 21.56
C ASP A 62 13.03 16.50 22.73
N GLY A 63 14.11 15.72 22.68
CA GLY A 63 15.18 15.71 23.68
C GLY A 63 16.12 16.91 23.58
N THR A 64 16.14 17.65 22.47
CA THR A 64 17.00 18.83 22.32
C THR A 64 16.55 19.99 23.19
N VAL A 65 17.44 20.44 24.09
CA VAL A 65 17.30 21.72 24.80
C VAL A 65 17.59 22.85 23.80
N PRO A 66 16.74 23.88 23.70
CA PRO A 66 17.01 25.00 22.81
C PRO A 66 18.36 25.63 23.18
N SER A 67 19.33 25.51 22.27
CA SER A 67 20.52 26.34 22.31
C SER A 67 20.06 27.81 22.22
N GLY A 68 20.68 28.72 22.97
CA GLY A 68 20.31 30.15 23.00
C GLY A 68 20.40 30.88 21.65
N VAL A 69 20.72 30.17 20.57
CA VAL A 69 20.58 30.61 19.19
C VAL A 69 19.16 30.28 18.72
N ALA A 70 18.36 31.31 18.40
CA ALA A 70 17.03 31.13 17.86
C ALA A 70 17.07 30.26 16.59
N ALA A 71 16.61 29.02 16.70
CA ALA A 71 16.40 28.16 15.54
C ALA A 71 15.30 28.78 14.65
N PRO A 72 15.37 28.66 13.32
CA PRO A 72 14.33 29.17 12.42
C PRO A 72 12.94 28.55 12.68
N ARG A 73 12.88 27.41 13.38
CA ARG A 73 11.68 26.65 13.71
C ARG A 73 11.86 25.95 15.05
N ASP A 74 10.79 25.85 15.84
CA ASP A 74 10.80 25.10 17.09
C ASP A 74 11.01 23.59 16.81
N PRO A 75 12.07 22.96 17.37
CA PRO A 75 12.29 21.51 17.24
C PRO A 75 11.07 20.66 17.62
N ARG A 76 10.26 21.11 18.58
CA ARG A 76 9.08 20.37 19.05
C ARG A 76 7.93 20.40 18.05
N GLU A 77 7.75 21.53 17.36
CA GLU A 77 6.77 21.63 16.27
C GLU A 77 7.16 20.71 15.10
N LEU A 78 8.45 20.64 14.79
CA LEU A 78 8.97 19.74 13.76
C LEU A 78 8.78 18.26 14.17
N ALA A 79 9.06 17.90 15.42
CA ALA A 79 8.83 16.56 15.94
C ALA A 79 7.35 16.15 15.84
N ALA A 80 6.42 17.06 16.15
CA ALA A 80 4.99 16.83 16.00
C ALA A 80 4.57 16.56 14.55
N GLU A 81 5.05 17.35 13.58
CA GLU A 81 4.80 17.11 12.15
C GLU A 81 5.36 15.77 11.68
N ILE A 82 6.56 15.40 12.14
CA ILE A 82 7.18 14.12 11.80
C ILE A 82 6.29 12.98 12.31
N ARG A 83 5.80 13.06 13.55
CA ARG A 83 4.91 12.05 14.14
C ARG A 83 3.59 11.91 13.38
N GLU A 84 2.99 13.02 12.94
CA GLU A 84 1.79 12.99 12.10
C GLU A 84 2.05 12.23 10.79
N ARG A 85 3.18 12.50 10.13
CA ARG A 85 3.57 11.81 8.89
C ARG A 85 3.85 10.32 9.11
N VAL A 86 4.51 9.97 10.21
CA VAL A 86 4.74 8.57 10.63
C VAL A 86 3.42 7.82 10.81
N GLN A 87 2.42 8.44 11.44
CA GLN A 87 1.09 7.84 11.59
C GLN A 87 0.43 7.58 10.22
N GLY A 88 0.52 8.54 9.29
CA GLY A 88 0.03 8.37 7.92
C GLY A 88 0.72 7.22 7.18
N MET A 89 2.05 7.11 7.29
CA MET A 89 2.83 6.04 6.69
C MET A 89 2.45 4.66 7.26
N ARG A 90 2.29 4.56 8.58
CA ARG A 90 1.83 3.34 9.26
C ARG A 90 0.42 2.93 8.84
N ALA A 91 -0.49 3.89 8.69
CA ALA A 91 -1.85 3.62 8.21
C ALA A 91 -1.86 3.03 6.80
N VAL A 92 -0.96 3.47 5.91
CA VAL A 92 -0.81 2.94 4.54
C VAL A 92 -0.11 1.58 4.52
N ALA A 93 0.97 1.42 5.28
CA ALA A 93 1.73 0.18 5.35
C ALA A 93 0.92 -0.94 6.03
N GLY A 94 0.30 -0.64 7.17
CA GLY A 94 -0.40 -1.56 8.05
C GLY A 94 -1.83 -1.94 7.64
N ARG A 95 -2.45 -1.29 6.65
CA ARG A 95 -3.84 -1.61 6.25
C ARG A 95 -3.93 -3.06 5.71
N PRO A 96 -4.65 -3.98 6.39
CA PRO A 96 -4.87 -5.33 5.90
C PRO A 96 -5.72 -5.30 4.64
N ARG A 97 -5.49 -6.25 3.73
CA ARG A 97 -6.17 -6.35 2.43
C ARG A 97 -7.70 -6.44 2.57
N ASP A 98 -8.18 -7.04 3.65
CA ASP A 98 -9.61 -7.24 3.91
C ASP A 98 -10.34 -5.95 4.32
N ALA A 99 -9.63 -5.00 4.95
CA ALA A 99 -10.20 -3.70 5.30
C ALA A 99 -10.50 -2.83 4.06
N LEU A 100 -9.68 -2.93 3.01
CA LEU A 100 -9.91 -2.24 1.73
C LEU A 100 -11.05 -2.85 0.91
N ARG A 101 -11.32 -4.14 1.10
CA ARG A 101 -12.40 -4.85 0.41
C ARG A 101 -13.76 -4.46 0.99
N GLN A 102 -13.84 -4.26 2.31
CA GLN A 102 -15.06 -3.82 3.01
C GLN A 102 -15.46 -2.38 2.68
N ASP A 103 -14.51 -1.46 2.53
CA ASP A 103 -14.77 -0.07 2.14
C ASP A 103 -15.43 0.01 0.75
N ARG A 104 -14.98 -0.83 -0.19
CA ARG A 104 -15.48 -0.82 -1.57
C ARG A 104 -16.89 -1.41 -1.70
N THR A 105 -17.24 -2.39 -0.86
CA THR A 105 -18.61 -2.95 -0.77
C THR A 105 -19.60 -2.07 0.00
N ARG A 106 -19.13 -1.11 0.82
CA ARG A 106 -20.00 -0.14 1.50
C ARG A 106 -20.35 1.08 0.63
N GLN A 107 -19.60 1.29 -0.44
CA GLN A 107 -19.80 2.39 -1.40
C GLN A 107 -20.50 1.97 -2.70
N SER A 108 -20.87 0.69 -2.84
CA SER A 108 -21.63 0.14 -3.97
C SER A 108 -23.04 -0.22 -3.53
#